data_AF-A0AAW0FI76-F1
#
_entry.id   AF-A0AAW0FI76-F1
#
_cell.length_a   1.000
_cell.length_b   1.000
_cell.length_c   1.000
_cell.angle_alpha   90.00
_cell.angle_beta   90.00
_cell.angle_gamma   90.00
#
_symmetry.space_group_name_H-M   'P 1'
#
loop_
_entity.id
_entity.type
_entity.pdbx_description
1 polymer ?
#
loop_
_entity_poly.entity_id
_entity_poly.type
_entity_poly.pdbx_seq_one_letter_code
_entity_poly.pdbx_strand_id
1 'polypeptide(L)'
;MTDYGFEGHPLRKDFPTTGYTEVRYDEEKKRIVYEPLELTQAWRNFTVGSTSWEPVGDGQDFTPESFKLPTPEPEPQTDEVNA
;
A
#
# COMPACT_ATOMS: atom_id res chain seq x y z
N MET A 1 5.00 -7.09 19.35
CA MET A 1 3.73 -7.55 19.96
C MET A 1 3.18 -8.65 19.08
N THR A 2 3.79 -9.82 19.17
CA THR A 2 3.43 -11.06 18.49
C THR A 2 3.58 -12.16 19.53
N ASP A 3 2.95 -13.31 19.32
CA ASP A 3 3.17 -14.47 20.18
C ASP A 3 4.65 -14.85 20.22
N TYR A 4 5.08 -15.46 21.32
CA TYR A 4 6.49 -15.82 21.54
C TYR A 4 7.04 -16.80 20.49
N GLY A 5 6.18 -17.66 19.93
CA GLY A 5 6.52 -18.61 18.86
C GLY A 5 6.07 -18.16 17.48
N PHE A 6 5.80 -16.86 17.29
CA PHE A 6 5.30 -16.35 16.00
C PHE A 6 6.40 -16.30 14.94
N GLU A 7 6.15 -16.92 13.79
CA GLU A 7 7.06 -16.91 12.65
C GLU A 7 6.56 -15.94 11.56
N GLY A 8 7.36 -14.90 11.29
CA GLY A 8 7.09 -13.91 10.25
C GLY A 8 6.90 -12.49 10.77
N HIS A 9 6.55 -11.58 9.86
CA HIS A 9 6.40 -10.15 10.15
C HIS A 9 5.04 -9.65 9.62
N PRO A 10 4.00 -9.52 10.47
CA PRO A 10 2.61 -9.36 10.03
C PRO A 10 2.32 -8.13 9.16
N LEU A 11 3.11 -7.07 9.30
CA LEU A 11 2.87 -5.79 8.61
C LEU A 11 3.58 -5.70 7.25
N ARG A 12 4.31 -6.74 6.82
CA ARG A 12 4.87 -6.78 5.48
C ARG A 12 3.77 -7.08 4.45
N LYS A 13 3.93 -6.55 3.23
CA LYS A 13 2.91 -6.62 2.17
C LYS A 13 2.76 -8.00 1.52
N ASP A 14 3.76 -8.86 1.71
CA ASP A 14 3.77 -10.27 1.29
C ASP A 14 3.10 -11.19 2.30
N PHE A 15 2.90 -10.74 3.54
CA PHE A 15 2.25 -11.55 4.57
C PHE A 15 0.73 -11.58 4.38
N PRO A 16 0.08 -12.76 4.35
CA PRO A 16 -1.36 -12.86 4.16
C PRO A 16 -2.12 -12.30 5.38
N THR A 17 -3.26 -11.65 5.14
CA THR A 17 -4.06 -11.00 6.19
C THR A 17 -4.48 -11.95 7.31
N THR A 18 -4.71 -13.22 6.99
CA THR A 18 -5.16 -14.24 7.94
C THR A 18 -4.01 -14.98 8.62
N GLY A 19 -2.78 -14.82 8.15
CA GLY A 19 -1.62 -15.60 8.60
C GLY A 19 -1.61 -17.04 8.10
N TYR A 20 -0.76 -17.87 8.70
CA TYR A 20 -0.49 -19.25 8.28
C TYR A 20 -1.01 -20.32 9.24
N THR A 21 -1.15 -19.98 10.53
CA THR A 21 -1.51 -20.93 11.59
C THR A 21 -2.71 -20.45 12.38
N GLU A 22 -3.55 -21.39 12.79
CA GLU A 22 -4.63 -21.19 13.75
C GLU A 22 -4.36 -21.96 15.04
N VAL A 23 -5.20 -21.69 16.04
CA VAL A 23 -5.06 -22.25 17.38
C VAL A 23 -6.36 -22.92 17.78
N ARG A 24 -6.27 -24.18 18.22
CA ARG A 24 -7.41 -24.91 18.78
C ARG A 24 -7.03 -25.66 20.05
N TYR A 25 -8.03 -26.01 20.84
CA TYR A 25 -7.86 -26.92 21.96
C TYR A 25 -7.97 -28.37 21.49
N ASP A 26 -7.00 -29.19 21.84
CA ASP A 26 -7.00 -30.63 21.58
C ASP A 26 -7.33 -31.36 22.89
N GLU A 27 -8.50 -32.02 22.95
CA GLU A 27 -8.98 -32.74 24.13
C GLU A 27 -8.14 -33.98 24.43
N GLU A 28 -7.61 -34.67 23.41
CA GLU A 28 -6.77 -35.86 23.59
C GLU A 28 -5.45 -35.49 24.26
N LYS A 29 -4.86 -34.37 23.83
CA LYS A 29 -3.58 -33.87 24.36
C LYS A 29 -3.76 -32.91 25.55
N LYS A 30 -5.00 -32.54 25.89
CA LYS A 30 -5.39 -31.56 26.92
C LYS A 30 -4.62 -30.24 26.85
N ARG A 31 -4.31 -29.76 25.64
CA ARG A 31 -3.50 -28.56 25.44
C ARG A 31 -3.94 -27.78 24.21
N ILE A 32 -3.49 -26.54 24.15
CA ILE A 32 -3.61 -25.69 22.97
C ILE A 32 -2.59 -26.16 21.92
N VAL A 33 -3.04 -26.34 20.68
CA VAL A 33 -2.20 -26.73 19.54
C VAL A 33 -2.27 -25.68 18.43
N TYR A 34 -1.16 -25.52 17.72
CA TYR A 34 -1.05 -24.69 16.52
C TYR A 34 -1.14 -25.58 15.29
N GLU A 35 -2.04 -25.27 14.36
CA GLU A 35 -2.27 -26.04 13.15
C GLU A 35 -2.30 -25.12 11.92
N PRO A 36 -2.10 -25.65 10.70
CA PRO A 36 -2.29 -24.88 9.48
C PRO A 36 -3.71 -24.29 9.43
N LEU A 37 -3.81 -23.05 8.97
CA LEU A 37 -5.06 -22.31 8.92
C LEU A 37 -6.10 -22.97 7.99
N GLU A 38 -7.32 -23.19 8.51
CA GLU A 38 -8.48 -23.65 7.73
C GLU A 38 -9.72 -22.79 8.02
N LEU A 39 -10.10 -21.95 7.05
CA LEU A 39 -11.26 -21.06 7.20
C LEU A 39 -12.54 -21.70 6.66
N THR A 40 -13.58 -21.73 7.48
CA THR A 40 -14.94 -22.14 7.05
C THR A 40 -15.50 -21.23 5.96
N GLN A 41 -15.18 -19.94 6.03
CA GLN A 41 -15.45 -18.95 4.99
C GLN A 41 -14.15 -18.22 4.62
N ALA A 42 -13.79 -18.29 3.35
CA ALA A 42 -12.61 -17.57 2.85
C ALA A 42 -12.78 -16.05 2.93
N TRP A 43 -11.66 -15.34 3.15
CA TRP A 43 -11.62 -13.88 3.07
C TRP A 43 -11.92 -13.43 1.64
N ARG A 44 -12.78 -12.42 1.49
CA ARG A 44 -13.18 -11.87 0.19
C ARG A 44 -12.54 -10.50 0.00
N ASN A 45 -11.71 -10.38 -1.03
CA ASN A 45 -11.12 -9.10 -1.40
C ASN A 45 -12.10 -8.29 -2.26
N PHE A 46 -12.50 -7.12 -1.78
CA PHE A 46 -13.38 -6.20 -2.52
C PHE A 46 -12.62 -5.06 -3.22
N THR A 47 -11.28 -5.05 -3.18
CA THR A 47 -10.48 -4.03 -3.89
C THR A 47 -10.53 -4.19 -5.41
N VAL A 48 -10.91 -5.36 -5.92
CA VAL A 48 -11.00 -5.63 -7.37
C VAL A 48 -12.04 -4.72 -8.05
N GLY A 49 -13.05 -4.26 -7.30
CA GLY A 49 -14.08 -3.34 -7.79
C GLY A 49 -13.76 -1.87 -7.58
N SER A 50 -12.49 -1.49 -7.35
CA SER A 50 -12.14 -0.07 -7.21
C SER A 50 -12.40 0.70 -8.51
N THR A 51 -12.50 2.02 -8.39
CA THR A 51 -12.86 2.90 -9.52
C THR A 51 -11.93 2.71 -10.71
N SER A 52 -12.48 2.55 -11.91
CA SER A 52 -11.70 2.42 -13.15
C SER A 52 -11.13 3.74 -13.67
N TRP A 53 -11.61 4.85 -13.12
CA TRP A 53 -11.15 6.20 -13.43
C TRP A 53 -10.31 6.75 -12.28
N GLU A 54 -9.46 7.71 -12.62
CA GLU A 54 -8.63 8.42 -11.64
C GLU A 54 -9.54 9.10 -10.60
N PRO A 55 -9.39 8.79 -9.30
CA PRO A 55 -10.30 9.29 -8.27
C PRO A 55 -9.99 10.72 -7.82
N VAL A 56 -8.76 11.20 -8.06
CA VAL A 56 -8.27 12.52 -7.67
C VAL A 56 -7.51 13.13 -8.84
N GLY A 57 -7.54 14.45 -9.02
CA GLY A 57 -6.72 15.13 -10.00
C GLY A 57 -5.37 15.58 -9.43
N ASP A 58 -4.67 16.42 -10.17
CA ASP A 58 -3.45 17.07 -9.69
C ASP A 58 -3.74 17.90 -8.42
N GLY A 59 -2.89 17.71 -7.40
CA GLY A 59 -2.95 18.50 -6.17
C GLY A 59 -2.57 19.96 -6.42
N GLN A 60 -2.96 20.85 -5.49
CA GLN A 60 -2.50 22.24 -5.53
C GLN A 60 -1.14 22.36 -4.85
N ASP A 61 -0.19 22.99 -5.54
CA ASP A 61 1.13 23.29 -5.00
C ASP A 61 1.09 24.55 -4.12
N PHE A 62 1.09 24.34 -2.80
CA PHE A 62 1.13 25.40 -1.79
C PHE A 62 2.55 25.86 -1.43
N THR A 63 3.58 25.44 -2.18
CA THR A 63 4.95 25.91 -1.89
C THR A 63 5.05 27.44 -2.11
N PRO A 64 5.76 28.16 -1.23
CA PRO A 64 5.97 29.60 -1.41
C PRO A 64 6.86 29.87 -2.62
N GLU A 65 6.69 31.00 -3.30
CA GLU A 65 7.51 31.39 -4.46
C GLU A 65 9.02 31.43 -4.15
N SER A 66 9.39 31.72 -2.91
CA SER A 66 10.78 31.73 -2.45
C SER A 66 11.47 30.36 -2.53
N PHE A 67 10.71 29.26 -2.57
CA PHE A 67 11.23 27.89 -2.67
C PHE A 67 11.03 27.30 -4.07
N LYS A 68 10.44 28.07 -5.00
CA LYS A 68 10.29 27.66 -6.40
C LYS A 68 11.53 28.07 -7.16
N LEU A 69 12.01 27.17 -8.02
CA LEU A 69 13.11 27.49 -8.91
C LEU A 69 12.67 28.59 -9.87
N PRO A 70 13.49 29.63 -10.11
CA PRO A 70 13.15 30.68 -11.06
C PRO A 70 13.10 30.06 -12.47
N THR A 71 11.99 30.29 -13.17
CA THR A 71 11.86 29.89 -14.58
C THR A 71 12.89 30.70 -15.39
N PRO A 72 13.71 30.06 -16.25
CA PRO A 72 14.63 30.79 -17.10
C PRO A 72 13.86 31.71 -18.05
N GLU A 73 14.36 32.94 -18.24
CA GLU A 73 13.77 33.87 -19.21
C GLU A 73 13.84 33.26 -20.62
N PRO A 74 12.78 33.40 -21.44
CA PRO A 74 12.80 32.92 -22.82
C PRO A 74 13.84 33.72 -23.63
N GLU A 75 14.66 33.02 -24.40
CA GLU A 75 15.63 33.67 -25.29
C GLU A 75 14.89 34.58 -26.29
N PRO A 76 15.41 35.80 -26.58
CA PRO A 76 14.77 36.71 -27.53
C PRO A 76 14.74 36.05 -28.91
N GLN A 77 13.53 35.86 -29.46
CA GLN A 77 13.38 35.48 -30.86
C GLN A 77 13.98 36.59 -31.71
N THR A 78 15.08 36.29 -32.39
CA THR A 78 15.64 37.19 -33.39
C THR A 78 14.65 37.17 -34.54
N ASP A 79 13.78 38.17 -34.62
CA ASP A 79 12.93 38.38 -35.78
C ASP A 79 13.87 38.56 -36.98
N GLU A 80 14.05 37.50 -37.78
CA GLU A 80 14.72 37.58 -39.07
C GLU A 80 13.93 38.54 -39.95
N VAL A 81 14.40 39.78 -39.98
CA VAL A 81 13.94 40.85 -40.84
C VAL A 81 14.31 40.46 -42.28
N ASN A 82 13.42 39.74 -42.96
CA ASN A 82 13.51 39.55 -44.40
C ASN A 82 13.03 40.84 -45.10
N ALA A 83 13.99 41.69 -45.47
CA ALA A 83 13.84 42.80 -46.40
C ALA A 83 14.68 42.56 -47.66
#